data_AF-A0A976CCN6-F1
#
_entry.id   AF-A0A976CCN6-F1
#
_cell.length_a   1.000
_cell.length_b   1.000
_cell.length_c   1.000
_cell.angle_alpha   90.00
_cell.angle_beta   90.00
_cell.angle_gamma   90.00
#
_symmetry.space_group_name_H-M   'P 1'
#
loop_
_entity.id
_entity.type
_entity.pdbx_description
1 polymer ?
#
loop_
_entity_poly.entity_id
_entity_poly.type
_entity_poly.pdbx_seq_one_letter_code
_entity_poly.pdbx_strand_id
1 'polypeptide(L)'
;MTNFWNTKIEFLKGIGTQKADILGTELQIFTFKDLLYHFPFRHEDRTKIYTINELEPDMPFVQLKGKITQLEMIGSDKKARLVAYFSDGTGYIELLWFQGASYQLKNLKSDTEYLVLGVPQFFNNKFSLVHPEIELFVSKETQTGFLQPVYPSTEKLNRKFLGTKFIAKCIQLLLEQPNFVIPENLNHEILTKYRFISRQDAFKNLHYPISANALHQAKRRLKFEELFYIQLQLLKQNRNQKQIFSGHVFNSLKLLTNFYEKHLPFELTNAQKRVVKEIHTDMTSGKQMNRLLQGDVGSGKTMVAFLCMLIAIDNNAQACMVAPTEILAEQHYQTLKEYADKLNITIDLLTGSTKQRNRRIMHERLINGNLKILVGTHAIFEDKVQFENMGLCIIDEQHRFGVAQRKKLWEKNTQLYPHILVMTATPIPRTLAMTLYGDLDVSVIDELPSGRKAIVTAYRYDAHRLRVFGFMKEEIEKGRQVYMVYPLIEESEKLSYKNVMDGFESVSRAFPEYHVSIVHGQMGGQEKEYEMQRFKKNETQIMVATTVIEVGVNVPNA
;
A
#
# COMPACT_ATOMS: atom_id res chain seq x y z
N MET A 1 -3.05 -38.87 -13.08
CA MET A 1 -4.41 -38.29 -13.17
C MET A 1 -4.29 -36.81 -12.86
N THR A 2 -4.71 -35.95 -13.77
CA THR A 2 -4.75 -34.50 -13.54
C THR A 2 -5.62 -34.21 -12.31
N ASN A 3 -5.05 -33.53 -11.32
CA ASN A 3 -5.79 -33.06 -10.14
C ASN A 3 -7.00 -32.24 -10.63
N PHE A 4 -8.21 -32.54 -10.16
CA PHE A 4 -9.47 -31.90 -10.59
C PHE A 4 -9.34 -30.37 -10.72
N TRP A 5 -8.67 -29.75 -9.74
CA TRP A 5 -8.43 -28.31 -9.66
C TRP A 5 -7.50 -27.75 -10.75
N ASN A 6 -6.57 -28.56 -11.26
CA ASN A 6 -5.63 -28.18 -12.32
C ASN A 6 -6.18 -28.47 -13.73
N THR A 7 -7.44 -28.90 -13.84
CA THR A 7 -8.09 -29.13 -15.13
C THR A 7 -8.25 -27.80 -15.85
N LYS A 8 -7.91 -27.76 -17.14
CA LYS A 8 -8.07 -26.57 -17.98
C LYS A 8 -9.53 -26.14 -18.07
N ILE A 9 -9.77 -24.83 -18.08
CA ILE A 9 -11.11 -24.27 -18.10
C ILE A 9 -11.91 -24.59 -19.37
N GLU A 10 -11.23 -24.92 -20.47
CA GLU A 10 -11.85 -25.33 -21.74
C GLU A 10 -12.73 -26.59 -21.60
N PHE A 11 -12.43 -27.46 -20.63
CA PHE A 11 -13.20 -28.67 -20.34
C PHE A 11 -14.49 -28.38 -19.55
N LEU A 12 -14.68 -27.17 -19.04
CA LEU A 12 -15.94 -26.79 -18.41
C LEU A 12 -17.00 -26.54 -19.49
N LYS A 13 -18.15 -27.21 -19.34
CA LYS A 13 -19.25 -27.15 -20.30
C LYS A 13 -19.65 -25.69 -20.58
N GLY A 14 -19.59 -25.28 -21.85
CA GLY A 14 -20.02 -23.96 -22.33
C GLY A 14 -18.93 -22.90 -22.53
N ILE A 15 -17.67 -23.22 -22.18
CA ILE A 15 -16.50 -22.35 -22.41
C ILE A 15 -15.85 -22.66 -23.77
N GLY A 16 -15.32 -23.87 -23.99
CA GLY A 16 -14.57 -24.20 -25.20
C GLY A 16 -13.28 -23.37 -25.35
N THR A 17 -12.48 -23.63 -26.39
CA THR A 17 -11.14 -23.04 -26.55
C THR A 17 -11.18 -21.51 -26.70
N GLN A 18 -12.05 -20.99 -27.56
CA GLN A 18 -12.12 -19.55 -27.84
C GLN A 18 -12.48 -18.69 -26.62
N LYS A 19 -13.42 -19.14 -25.77
CA LYS A 19 -13.77 -18.39 -24.55
C LYS A 19 -12.71 -18.58 -23.47
N ALA A 20 -12.07 -19.74 -23.41
CA ALA A 20 -10.95 -19.98 -22.50
C ALA A 20 -9.79 -19.02 -22.78
N ASP A 21 -9.43 -18.80 -24.04
CA ASP A 21 -8.37 -17.85 -24.42
C ASP A 21 -8.68 -16.42 -23.98
N ILE A 22 -9.94 -15.98 -24.09
CA ILE A 22 -10.36 -14.64 -23.66
C ILE A 22 -10.32 -14.53 -22.14
N LEU A 23 -10.78 -15.55 -21.40
CA LEU A 23 -10.70 -15.56 -19.94
C LEU A 23 -9.24 -15.58 -19.44
N GLY A 24 -8.36 -16.33 -20.11
CA GLY A 24 -6.94 -16.37 -19.80
C GLY A 24 -6.24 -15.04 -20.06
N THR A 25 -6.52 -14.40 -21.21
CA THR A 25 -5.88 -13.12 -21.56
C THR A 25 -6.36 -11.95 -20.69
N GLU A 26 -7.66 -11.89 -20.37
CA GLU A 26 -8.25 -10.76 -19.66
C GLU A 26 -8.20 -10.90 -18.13
N LEU A 27 -8.39 -12.12 -17.61
CA LEU A 27 -8.52 -12.38 -16.17
C LEU A 27 -7.48 -13.36 -15.62
N GLN A 28 -6.57 -13.89 -16.45
CA GLN A 28 -5.60 -14.90 -16.05
C GLN A 28 -6.25 -16.19 -15.51
N ILE A 29 -7.45 -16.52 -16.00
CA ILE A 29 -8.19 -17.73 -15.58
C ILE A 29 -7.90 -18.85 -16.59
N PHE A 30 -7.12 -19.85 -16.19
CA PHE A 30 -6.73 -20.97 -17.04
C PHE A 30 -7.28 -22.32 -16.57
N THR A 31 -7.54 -22.46 -15.26
CA THR A 31 -7.94 -23.73 -14.62
C THR A 31 -9.23 -23.61 -13.81
N PHE A 32 -9.78 -24.76 -13.39
CA PHE A 32 -10.93 -24.80 -12.48
C PHE A 32 -10.63 -24.12 -11.14
N LYS A 33 -9.39 -24.23 -10.65
CA LYS A 33 -8.94 -23.51 -9.46
C LYS A 33 -9.03 -22.00 -9.68
N ASP A 34 -8.48 -21.49 -10.77
CA ASP A 34 -8.46 -20.04 -11.04
C ASP A 34 -9.88 -19.48 -11.11
N LEU A 35 -10.81 -20.22 -11.73
CA LEU A 35 -12.22 -19.84 -11.80
C LEU A 35 -12.88 -19.78 -10.41
N LEU A 36 -12.60 -20.76 -9.55
CA LEU A 36 -13.13 -20.77 -8.18
C LEU A 36 -12.55 -19.64 -7.32
N TYR A 37 -11.28 -19.29 -7.52
CA TYR A 37 -10.65 -18.19 -6.77
C TYR A 37 -10.95 -16.80 -7.33
N HIS A 38 -11.66 -16.71 -8.46
CA HIS A 38 -12.20 -15.46 -8.98
C HIS A 38 -13.41 -15.03 -8.17
N PHE A 39 -13.16 -14.41 -7.01
CA PHE A 39 -14.21 -14.07 -6.04
C PHE A 39 -15.11 -12.92 -6.49
N PRO A 40 -16.39 -12.93 -6.08
CA PRO A 40 -17.27 -11.79 -6.29
C PRO A 40 -16.87 -10.61 -5.40
N PHE A 41 -16.87 -9.39 -5.95
CA PHE A 41 -16.55 -8.18 -5.18
C PHE A 41 -17.77 -7.61 -4.43
N ARG A 42 -18.98 -7.94 -4.88
CA ARG A 42 -20.23 -7.64 -4.17
C ARG A 42 -21.29 -8.72 -4.40
N HIS A 43 -22.31 -8.67 -3.58
CA HIS A 43 -23.49 -9.54 -3.63
C HIS A 43 -24.71 -8.64 -3.75
N GLU A 44 -25.48 -8.77 -4.82
CA GLU A 44 -26.70 -8.00 -5.06
C GLU A 44 -27.89 -8.75 -4.51
N ASP A 45 -28.69 -8.08 -3.68
CA ASP A 45 -29.97 -8.61 -3.24
C ASP A 45 -31.03 -8.42 -4.33
N ARG A 46 -31.44 -9.54 -4.92
CA ARG A 46 -32.47 -9.62 -5.96
C ARG A 46 -33.72 -10.36 -5.45
N THR A 47 -33.85 -10.53 -4.12
CA THR A 47 -34.96 -11.26 -3.51
C THR A 47 -36.20 -10.40 -3.33
N LYS A 48 -36.00 -9.09 -3.11
CA LYS A 48 -37.12 -8.15 -2.93
C LYS A 48 -37.65 -7.69 -4.29
N ILE A 49 -38.87 -8.12 -4.59
CA ILE A 49 -39.66 -7.61 -5.71
C ILE A 49 -40.49 -6.44 -5.18
N TYR A 50 -40.27 -5.26 -5.75
CA TYR A 50 -41.03 -4.04 -5.45
C TYR A 50 -42.25 -3.96 -6.37
N THR A 51 -43.29 -3.27 -5.90
CA THR A 51 -44.37 -2.80 -6.77
C THR A 51 -44.01 -1.42 -7.34
N ILE A 52 -44.58 -1.05 -8.49
CA ILE A 52 -44.33 0.25 -9.13
C ILE A 52 -44.76 1.40 -8.20
N ASN A 53 -45.78 1.19 -7.37
CA ASN A 53 -46.24 2.19 -6.40
C ASN A 53 -45.33 2.35 -5.17
N GLU A 54 -44.42 1.42 -4.92
CA GLU A 54 -43.41 1.52 -3.85
C GLU A 54 -42.15 2.27 -4.30
N LEU A 55 -42.07 2.70 -5.55
CA LEU A 55 -40.90 3.38 -6.08
C LEU A 55 -40.80 4.81 -5.53
N GLU A 56 -39.66 5.12 -4.94
CA GLU A 56 -39.28 6.48 -4.55
C GLU A 56 -38.14 6.99 -5.45
N PRO A 57 -38.03 8.32 -5.64
CA PRO A 57 -36.85 8.92 -6.25
C PRO A 57 -35.57 8.51 -5.51
N ASP A 58 -34.46 8.34 -6.25
CA ASP A 58 -33.13 7.98 -5.71
C ASP A 58 -33.02 6.60 -5.03
N MET A 59 -34.01 5.72 -5.22
CA MET A 59 -33.83 4.31 -4.87
C MET A 59 -32.66 3.69 -5.67
N PRO A 60 -31.93 2.71 -5.09
CA PRO A 60 -30.87 1.98 -5.78
C PRO A 60 -31.47 1.00 -6.81
N PHE A 61 -30.86 -0.16 -7.04
CA PHE A 61 -31.46 -1.17 -7.92
C PHE A 61 -32.78 -1.69 -7.35
N VAL A 62 -33.83 -1.67 -8.18
CA VAL A 62 -35.15 -2.24 -7.87
C VAL A 62 -35.47 -3.35 -8.85
N GLN A 63 -36.06 -4.43 -8.35
CA GLN A 63 -36.58 -5.52 -9.16
C GLN A 63 -38.10 -5.45 -9.19
N LEU A 64 -38.66 -5.37 -10.40
CA LEU A 64 -40.09 -5.30 -10.64
C LEU A 64 -40.57 -6.57 -11.35
N LYS A 65 -41.77 -7.05 -11.02
CA LYS A 65 -42.44 -8.14 -11.73
C LYS A 65 -43.68 -7.60 -12.42
N GLY A 66 -43.85 -7.90 -13.70
CA GLY A 66 -44.97 -7.35 -14.47
C GLY A 66 -44.91 -7.74 -15.93
N LYS A 67 -45.74 -7.10 -16.74
CA LYS A 67 -45.88 -7.37 -18.17
C LYS A 67 -45.53 -6.15 -19.00
N ILE A 68 -44.98 -6.42 -20.18
CA ILE A 68 -44.81 -5.39 -21.20
C ILE A 68 -46.14 -5.24 -21.94
N THR A 69 -46.73 -4.06 -21.86
CA THR A 69 -48.02 -3.73 -22.46
C THR A 69 -47.86 -3.24 -23.89
N GLN A 70 -46.85 -2.41 -24.15
CA GLN A 70 -46.63 -1.76 -25.44
C GLN A 70 -45.14 -1.53 -25.70
N LEU A 71 -44.74 -1.58 -26.97
CA LEU A 71 -43.37 -1.33 -27.44
C LEU A 71 -43.42 -0.25 -28.51
N GLU A 72 -42.65 0.83 -28.34
CA GLU A 72 -42.56 1.95 -29.27
C GLU A 72 -41.11 2.27 -29.61
N MET A 73 -40.84 2.50 -30.89
CA MET A 73 -39.58 3.08 -31.36
C MET A 73 -39.78 4.58 -31.57
N ILE A 74 -39.08 5.39 -30.78
CA ILE A 74 -39.21 6.85 -30.81
C ILE A 74 -37.91 7.45 -31.36
N GLY A 75 -38.03 8.28 -32.39
CA GLY A 75 -36.92 9.01 -33.03
C GLY A 75 -36.57 8.51 -34.44
N SER A 76 -35.73 9.28 -35.14
CA SER A 76 -35.30 9.01 -36.51
C SER A 76 -33.83 8.58 -36.58
N ASP A 77 -33.59 7.51 -37.37
CA ASP A 77 -32.29 6.99 -37.79
C ASP A 77 -31.29 6.74 -36.64
N LYS A 78 -30.14 7.43 -36.58
CA LYS A 78 -29.05 7.20 -35.59
C LYS A 78 -29.37 7.54 -34.12
N LYS A 79 -30.52 8.14 -33.80
CA LYS A 79 -30.95 8.48 -32.42
C LYS A 79 -32.24 7.77 -31.99
N ALA A 80 -32.63 6.70 -32.69
CA ALA A 80 -33.83 5.94 -32.33
C ALA A 80 -33.65 5.25 -30.97
N ARG A 81 -34.61 5.43 -30.06
CA ARG A 81 -34.67 4.76 -28.76
C ARG A 81 -35.88 3.85 -28.68
N LEU A 82 -35.72 2.69 -28.05
CA LEU A 82 -36.83 1.80 -27.74
C LEU A 82 -37.42 2.19 -26.38
N VAL A 83 -38.74 2.33 -26.35
CA VAL A 83 -39.52 2.52 -25.12
C VAL A 83 -40.47 1.33 -24.98
N ALA A 84 -40.35 0.58 -23.88
CA ALA A 84 -41.31 -0.45 -23.51
C ALA A 84 -42.13 0.03 -22.31
N TYR A 85 -43.44 0.00 -22.41
CA TYR A 85 -44.35 0.32 -21.30
C TYR A 85 -44.58 -0.93 -20.47
N PHE A 86 -44.14 -0.90 -19.22
CA PHE A 86 -44.22 -2.02 -18.29
C PHE A 86 -45.23 -1.72 -17.19
N SER A 87 -46.07 -2.71 -16.87
CA SER A 87 -47.05 -2.60 -15.78
C SER A 87 -47.04 -3.86 -14.93
N ASP A 88 -47.09 -3.67 -13.62
CA ASP A 88 -47.27 -4.73 -12.61
C ASP A 88 -48.73 -4.85 -12.12
N GLY A 89 -49.65 -4.08 -12.72
CA GLY A 89 -51.05 -3.96 -12.29
C GLY A 89 -51.30 -2.90 -11.22
N THR A 90 -50.26 -2.34 -10.60
CA THR A 90 -50.35 -1.24 -9.62
C THR A 90 -50.01 0.12 -10.23
N GLY A 91 -49.16 0.14 -11.26
CA GLY A 91 -48.78 1.35 -11.98
C GLY A 91 -48.17 1.07 -13.36
N TYR A 92 -47.54 2.10 -13.95
CA TYR A 92 -46.83 2.04 -15.23
C TYR A 92 -45.44 2.67 -15.13
N ILE A 93 -44.45 2.05 -15.78
CA ILE A 93 -43.08 2.53 -15.86
C ILE A 93 -42.54 2.37 -17.29
N GLU A 94 -41.68 3.30 -17.72
CA GLU A 94 -41.07 3.28 -19.05
C GLU A 94 -39.68 2.60 -18.99
N LEU A 95 -39.46 1.57 -19.81
CA LEU A 95 -38.15 0.93 -19.98
C LEU A 95 -37.49 1.47 -21.24
N LEU A 96 -36.29 2.06 -21.10
CA LEU A 96 -35.64 2.84 -22.15
C LEU A 96 -34.33 2.19 -22.60
N TRP A 97 -34.14 1.99 -23.90
CA TRP A 97 -32.85 1.59 -24.49
C TRP A 97 -32.39 2.59 -25.55
N PHE A 98 -31.24 3.22 -25.30
CA PHE A 98 -30.56 4.12 -26.26
C PHE A 98 -29.57 3.38 -27.17
N GLN A 99 -29.19 2.16 -26.80
CA GLN A 99 -28.27 1.28 -27.51
C GLN A 99 -28.86 -0.14 -27.54
N GLY A 100 -28.69 -0.88 -28.66
CA GLY A 100 -29.20 -2.24 -28.78
C GLY A 100 -30.73 -2.36 -28.94
N ALA A 101 -31.42 -1.26 -29.26
CA ALA A 101 -32.87 -1.19 -29.44
C ALA A 101 -33.43 -2.29 -30.38
N SER A 102 -32.79 -2.51 -31.52
CA SER A 102 -33.21 -3.52 -32.51
C SER A 102 -33.08 -4.97 -32.02
N TYR A 103 -32.17 -5.25 -31.08
CA TYR A 103 -32.04 -6.58 -30.47
C TYR A 103 -33.15 -6.81 -29.46
N GLN A 104 -33.43 -5.82 -28.61
CA GLN A 104 -34.48 -5.92 -27.59
C GLN A 104 -35.87 -5.99 -28.22
N LEU A 105 -36.13 -5.24 -29.29
CA LEU A 105 -37.40 -5.30 -30.02
C LEU A 105 -37.70 -6.71 -30.59
N LYS A 106 -36.68 -7.52 -30.89
CA LYS A 106 -36.86 -8.92 -31.33
C LYS A 106 -37.10 -9.90 -30.18
N ASN A 107 -36.57 -9.61 -28.99
CA ASN A 107 -36.59 -10.52 -27.86
C ASN A 107 -37.75 -10.26 -26.88
N LEU A 108 -38.24 -9.02 -26.84
CA LEU A 108 -39.36 -8.64 -25.99
C LEU A 108 -40.69 -8.94 -26.69
N LYS A 109 -41.57 -9.63 -25.98
CA LYS A 109 -42.92 -9.94 -26.44
C LYS A 109 -43.94 -9.22 -25.56
N SER A 110 -44.94 -8.61 -26.18
CA SER A 110 -46.07 -8.04 -25.46
C SER A 110 -46.84 -9.13 -24.71
N ASP A 111 -47.45 -8.77 -23.59
CA ASP A 111 -48.28 -9.62 -22.71
C ASP A 111 -47.57 -10.84 -22.09
N THR A 112 -46.22 -10.84 -22.10
CA THR A 112 -45.42 -11.84 -21.38
C THR A 112 -44.96 -11.28 -20.03
N GLU A 113 -44.94 -12.10 -18.97
CA GLU A 113 -44.40 -11.71 -17.67
C GLU A 113 -42.87 -11.69 -17.66
N TYR A 114 -42.31 -10.60 -17.16
CA TYR A 114 -40.88 -10.38 -17.03
C TYR A 114 -40.51 -9.93 -15.62
N LEU A 115 -39.29 -10.27 -15.20
CA LEU A 115 -38.57 -9.61 -14.12
C LEU A 115 -37.68 -8.54 -14.73
N VAL A 116 -37.81 -7.31 -14.24
CA VAL A 116 -37.08 -6.15 -14.72
C VAL A 116 -36.27 -5.59 -13.57
N LEU A 117 -34.95 -5.50 -13.76
CA LEU A 117 -34.02 -4.93 -12.79
C LEU A 117 -33.37 -3.67 -13.36
N GLY A 118 -33.40 -2.59 -12.61
CA GLY A 118 -32.73 -1.35 -13.00
C GLY A 118 -32.74 -0.32 -11.87
N VAL A 119 -32.13 0.83 -12.14
CA VAL A 119 -32.19 1.99 -11.23
C VAL A 119 -33.33 2.90 -11.69
N PRO A 120 -34.33 3.18 -10.83
CA PRO A 120 -35.45 4.05 -11.18
C PRO A 120 -34.98 5.50 -11.33
N GLN A 121 -35.22 6.09 -12.49
CA GLN A 121 -35.03 7.51 -12.74
C GLN A 121 -36.40 8.20 -12.76
N PHE A 122 -36.56 9.23 -11.94
CA PHE A 122 -37.79 10.01 -11.86
C PHE A 122 -37.64 11.31 -12.66
N PHE A 123 -38.44 11.47 -13.72
CA PHE A 123 -38.43 12.68 -14.56
C PHE A 123 -39.83 12.96 -15.12
N ASN A 124 -40.25 14.23 -15.16
CA ASN A 124 -41.59 14.65 -15.61
C ASN A 124 -42.74 13.85 -14.97
N ASN A 125 -42.67 13.62 -13.67
CA ASN A 125 -43.67 12.88 -12.89
C ASN A 125 -43.87 11.41 -13.33
N LYS A 126 -42.86 10.83 -13.99
CA LYS A 126 -42.85 9.44 -14.44
C LYS A 126 -41.55 8.76 -14.01
N PHE A 127 -41.66 7.49 -13.62
CA PHE A 127 -40.50 6.62 -13.45
C PHE A 127 -40.07 6.02 -14.79
N SER A 128 -38.77 5.88 -14.97
CA SER A 128 -38.18 5.17 -16.09
C SER A 128 -36.98 4.33 -15.65
N LEU A 129 -36.73 3.22 -16.33
CA LEU A 129 -35.52 2.42 -16.17
C LEU A 129 -34.72 2.49 -17.45
N VAL A 130 -33.48 2.98 -17.36
CA VAL A 130 -32.57 3.09 -18.49
C VAL A 130 -31.70 1.84 -18.57
N HIS A 131 -31.72 1.16 -19.72
CA HIS A 131 -31.02 -0.09 -19.97
C HIS A 131 -31.25 -1.17 -18.90
N PRO A 132 -32.51 -1.48 -18.53
CA PRO A 132 -32.77 -2.47 -17.51
C PRO A 132 -32.40 -3.88 -17.98
N GLU A 133 -31.99 -4.72 -17.03
CA GLU A 133 -31.89 -6.16 -17.25
C GLU A 133 -33.29 -6.76 -17.23
N ILE A 134 -33.63 -7.53 -18.27
CA ILE A 134 -34.93 -8.17 -18.40
C ILE A 134 -34.73 -9.68 -18.47
N GLU A 135 -35.47 -10.41 -17.64
CA GLU A 135 -35.50 -11.87 -17.61
C GLU A 135 -36.95 -12.36 -17.70
N LEU A 136 -37.19 -13.41 -18.48
CA LEU A 136 -38.52 -14.02 -18.56
C LEU A 136 -38.89 -14.60 -17.19
N PHE A 137 -40.09 -14.29 -16.70
CA PHE A 137 -40.58 -14.89 -15.47
C PHE A 137 -41.06 -16.31 -15.78
N VAL A 138 -40.26 -17.31 -15.39
CA VAL A 138 -40.65 -18.73 -15.47
C VAL A 138 -41.16 -19.15 -14.09
N SER A 139 -42.44 -19.51 -14.00
CA SER A 139 -43.03 -19.99 -12.75
C SER A 139 -42.44 -21.34 -12.34
N LYS A 140 -41.87 -21.38 -11.12
CA LYS A 140 -41.38 -22.52 -10.31
C LYS A 140 -39.91 -22.94 -10.47
N GLU A 141 -39.26 -23.01 -9.29
CA GLU A 141 -38.07 -23.79 -8.88
C GLU A 141 -36.64 -23.26 -9.06
N THR A 142 -36.40 -22.17 -9.77
CA THR A 142 -35.02 -21.62 -9.93
C THR A 142 -34.90 -20.16 -9.50
N GLN A 143 -35.31 -19.84 -8.27
CA GLN A 143 -34.82 -18.60 -7.65
C GLN A 143 -33.32 -18.76 -7.39
N THR A 144 -32.54 -18.06 -8.20
CA THR A 144 -31.08 -18.03 -8.20
C THR A 144 -30.53 -17.33 -6.95
N GLY A 145 -30.54 -18.04 -5.82
CA GLY A 145 -29.84 -17.64 -4.59
C GLY A 145 -30.42 -16.42 -3.88
N PHE A 146 -30.19 -16.33 -2.57
CA PHE A 146 -30.61 -15.17 -1.77
C PHE A 146 -29.87 -13.90 -2.20
N LEU A 147 -28.63 -14.01 -2.66
CA LEU A 147 -27.88 -12.90 -3.24
C LEU A 147 -27.15 -13.36 -4.50
N GLN A 148 -27.19 -12.54 -5.55
CA GLN A 148 -26.46 -12.82 -6.77
C GLN A 148 -25.02 -12.29 -6.68
N PRO A 149 -24.00 -13.11 -6.99
CA PRO A 149 -22.62 -12.68 -6.99
C PRO A 149 -22.30 -11.76 -8.18
N VAL A 150 -21.55 -10.69 -7.93
CA VAL A 150 -21.03 -9.81 -8.98
C VAL A 150 -19.52 -9.94 -9.06
N TYR A 151 -19.02 -10.27 -10.26
CA TYR A 151 -17.61 -10.58 -10.50
C TYR A 151 -16.90 -9.43 -11.22
N PRO A 152 -15.59 -9.21 -10.96
CA PRO A 152 -14.78 -8.32 -11.76
C PRO A 152 -14.79 -8.76 -13.24
N SER A 153 -14.95 -7.81 -14.16
CA SER A 153 -14.97 -8.06 -15.60
C SER A 153 -14.39 -6.87 -16.37
N THR A 154 -13.92 -7.12 -17.59
CA THR A 154 -13.38 -6.09 -18.50
C THR A 154 -14.40 -5.70 -19.56
N GLU A 155 -14.24 -4.52 -20.18
CA GLU A 155 -15.13 -4.10 -21.27
C GLU A 155 -15.18 -5.13 -22.42
N LYS A 156 -14.04 -5.74 -22.75
CA LYS A 156 -13.93 -6.73 -23.81
C LYS A 156 -14.71 -8.01 -23.49
N LEU A 157 -14.70 -8.45 -22.23
CA LEU A 157 -15.52 -9.57 -21.76
C LEU A 157 -17.01 -9.23 -21.85
N ASN A 158 -17.41 -8.05 -21.39
CA ASN A 158 -18.80 -7.60 -21.45
C ASN A 158 -19.32 -7.52 -22.89
N ARG A 159 -18.53 -6.97 -23.82
CA ARG A 159 -18.87 -6.92 -25.27
C ARG A 159 -19.05 -8.30 -25.90
N LYS A 160 -18.36 -9.32 -25.36
CA LYS A 160 -18.46 -10.71 -25.83
C LYS A 160 -19.45 -11.57 -25.02
N PHE A 161 -20.27 -10.95 -24.17
CA PHE A 161 -21.22 -11.65 -23.27
C PHE A 161 -20.55 -12.63 -22.29
N LEU A 162 -19.29 -12.40 -21.95
CA LEU A 162 -18.50 -13.17 -20.97
C LEU A 162 -18.35 -12.43 -19.63
N GLY A 163 -19.27 -11.52 -19.32
CA GLY A 163 -19.29 -10.74 -18.08
C GLY A 163 -19.76 -11.53 -16.86
N THR A 164 -20.20 -10.81 -15.83
CA THR A 164 -20.65 -11.35 -14.54
C THR A 164 -21.59 -12.56 -14.65
N LYS A 165 -22.65 -12.48 -15.48
CA LYS A 165 -23.64 -13.58 -15.62
C LYS A 165 -23.02 -14.87 -16.16
N PHE A 166 -22.07 -14.75 -17.09
CA PHE A 166 -21.39 -15.92 -17.65
C PHE A 166 -20.47 -16.57 -16.63
N ILE A 167 -19.66 -15.75 -15.94
CA ILE A 167 -18.76 -16.22 -14.88
C ILE A 167 -19.54 -16.90 -13.76
N ALA A 168 -20.64 -16.29 -13.31
CA ALA A 168 -21.53 -16.87 -12.31
C ALA A 168 -22.03 -18.26 -12.74
N LYS A 169 -22.51 -18.38 -13.99
CA LYS A 169 -22.96 -19.66 -14.55
C LYS A 169 -21.84 -20.70 -14.60
N CYS A 170 -20.64 -20.33 -15.01
CA CYS A 170 -19.49 -21.23 -15.03
C CYS A 170 -19.15 -21.72 -13.62
N ILE A 171 -19.14 -20.82 -12.63
CA ILE A 171 -18.91 -21.19 -11.23
C ILE A 171 -20.00 -22.13 -10.73
N GLN A 172 -21.27 -21.87 -11.03
CA GLN A 172 -22.36 -22.77 -10.67
C GLN A 172 -22.15 -24.19 -11.24
N LEU A 173 -21.83 -24.29 -12.53
CA LEU A 173 -21.53 -25.57 -13.18
C LEU A 173 -20.32 -26.28 -12.57
N LEU A 174 -19.34 -25.52 -12.06
CA LEU A 174 -18.18 -26.05 -11.35
C LEU A 174 -18.56 -26.58 -9.96
N LEU A 175 -19.41 -25.87 -9.22
CA LEU A 175 -19.90 -26.28 -7.90
C LEU A 175 -20.78 -27.54 -7.95
N GLU A 176 -21.48 -27.75 -9.06
CA GLU A 176 -22.35 -28.91 -9.31
C GLU A 176 -21.58 -30.17 -9.76
N GLN A 177 -20.27 -30.08 -10.01
CA GLN A 177 -19.48 -31.26 -10.40
C GLN A 177 -19.40 -32.28 -9.25
N PRO A 178 -19.54 -33.59 -9.53
CA PRO A 178 -19.48 -34.63 -8.48
C PRO A 178 -18.12 -34.68 -7.77
N ASN A 179 -17.05 -34.28 -8.47
CA ASN A 179 -15.69 -34.27 -7.96
C ASN A 179 -15.34 -32.96 -7.21
N PHE A 180 -16.31 -32.07 -6.99
CA PHE A 180 -16.10 -30.82 -6.25
C PHE A 180 -15.90 -31.10 -4.76
N VAL A 181 -14.64 -31.37 -4.38
CA VAL A 181 -14.22 -31.59 -2.99
C VAL A 181 -13.05 -30.67 -2.69
N ILE A 182 -13.25 -29.77 -1.72
CA ILE A 182 -12.21 -28.87 -1.24
C ILE A 182 -11.70 -29.43 0.09
N PRO A 183 -10.44 -29.90 0.16
CA PRO A 183 -9.90 -30.43 1.40
C PRO A 183 -9.80 -29.32 2.45
N GLU A 184 -10.21 -29.65 3.66
CA GLU A 184 -10.05 -28.78 4.82
C GLU A 184 -8.56 -28.55 5.11
N ASN A 185 -8.22 -27.34 5.52
CA ASN A 185 -6.84 -26.93 5.71
C ASN A 185 -6.54 -26.40 7.13
N LEU A 186 -7.58 -26.03 7.88
CA LEU A 186 -7.44 -25.76 9.32
C LEU A 186 -7.67 -27.02 10.15
N ASN A 187 -7.00 -27.11 11.29
CA ASN A 187 -7.21 -28.21 12.23
C ASN A 187 -8.58 -28.12 12.92
N HIS A 188 -9.05 -29.25 13.45
CA HIS A 188 -10.36 -29.35 14.09
C HIS A 188 -10.50 -28.41 15.31
N GLU A 189 -9.41 -28.15 16.04
CA GLU A 189 -9.40 -27.26 17.20
C GLU A 189 -9.73 -25.81 16.81
N ILE A 190 -9.11 -25.27 15.75
CA ILE A 190 -9.37 -23.91 15.27
C ILE A 190 -10.81 -23.80 14.75
N LEU A 191 -11.28 -24.81 13.99
CA LEU A 191 -12.66 -24.84 13.50
C LEU A 191 -13.67 -24.79 14.64
N THR A 192 -13.46 -25.60 15.68
CA THR A 192 -14.34 -25.68 16.85
C THR A 192 -14.29 -24.39 17.68
N LYS A 193 -13.09 -23.88 17.96
CA LYS A 193 -12.87 -22.68 18.77
C LYS A 193 -13.56 -21.45 18.20
N TYR A 194 -13.46 -21.23 16.89
CA TYR A 194 -14.02 -20.04 16.23
C TYR A 194 -15.38 -20.28 15.58
N ARG A 195 -15.90 -21.52 15.66
CA ARG A 195 -17.17 -21.98 15.07
C ARG A 195 -17.22 -21.71 13.58
N PHE A 196 -16.17 -22.12 12.87
CA PHE A 196 -16.08 -21.94 11.44
C PHE A 196 -16.85 -23.02 10.68
N ILE A 197 -17.49 -22.63 9.58
CA ILE A 197 -18.01 -23.57 8.59
C ILE A 197 -16.87 -24.27 7.85
N SER A 198 -17.19 -25.41 7.22
CA SER A 198 -16.20 -26.13 6.42
C SER A 198 -15.66 -25.25 5.29
N ARG A 199 -14.43 -25.50 4.88
CA ARG A 199 -13.83 -24.78 3.75
C ARG A 199 -14.68 -24.89 2.48
N GLN A 200 -15.21 -26.09 2.19
CA GLN A 200 -16.07 -26.31 1.03
C GLN A 200 -17.36 -25.46 1.09
N ASP A 201 -18.00 -25.39 2.25
CA ASP A 201 -19.20 -24.57 2.43
C ASP A 201 -18.88 -23.07 2.37
N ALA A 202 -17.70 -22.66 2.81
CA ALA A 202 -17.26 -21.27 2.71
C ALA A 202 -17.13 -20.83 1.24
N PHE A 203 -16.51 -21.64 0.38
CA PHE A 203 -16.46 -21.33 -1.06
C PHE A 203 -17.85 -21.32 -1.68
N LYS A 204 -18.69 -22.33 -1.41
CA LYS A 204 -20.06 -22.39 -1.93
C LYS A 204 -20.87 -21.16 -1.54
N ASN A 205 -20.88 -20.78 -0.25
CA ASN A 205 -21.64 -19.63 0.23
C ASN A 205 -21.02 -18.28 -0.15
N LEU A 206 -19.73 -18.21 -0.48
CA LEU A 206 -19.13 -16.99 -1.01
C LEU A 206 -19.61 -16.72 -2.44
N HIS A 207 -19.74 -17.76 -3.28
CA HIS A 207 -20.24 -17.60 -4.65
C HIS A 207 -21.77 -17.56 -4.73
N TYR A 208 -22.44 -18.48 -4.02
CA TYR A 208 -23.90 -18.62 -4.01
C TYR A 208 -24.39 -18.73 -2.57
N PRO A 209 -24.54 -17.60 -1.86
CA PRO A 209 -24.99 -17.60 -0.48
C PRO A 209 -26.44 -18.05 -0.35
N ILE A 210 -26.67 -18.97 0.60
CA ILE A 210 -28.02 -19.43 0.95
C ILE A 210 -28.72 -18.39 1.85
N SER A 211 -27.96 -17.59 2.58
CA SER A 211 -28.46 -16.48 3.40
C SER A 211 -27.37 -15.43 3.65
N ALA A 212 -27.75 -14.23 4.09
CA ALA A 212 -26.82 -13.20 4.53
C ALA A 212 -25.88 -13.69 5.66
N ASN A 213 -26.39 -14.49 6.59
CA ASN A 213 -25.57 -15.05 7.68
C ASN A 213 -24.56 -16.07 7.14
N ALA A 214 -24.96 -16.94 6.22
CA ALA A 214 -24.04 -17.90 5.60
C ALA A 214 -22.94 -17.21 4.81
N LEU A 215 -23.27 -16.13 4.08
CA LEU A 215 -22.28 -15.27 3.41
C LEU A 215 -21.30 -14.65 4.42
N HIS A 216 -21.81 -14.15 5.53
CA HIS A 216 -20.99 -13.56 6.59
C HIS A 216 -20.02 -14.60 7.18
N GLN A 217 -20.48 -15.81 7.49
CA GLN A 217 -19.61 -16.90 7.99
C GLN A 217 -18.56 -17.32 6.96
N ALA A 218 -18.93 -17.42 5.68
CA ALA A 218 -18.01 -17.71 4.59
C ALA A 218 -16.90 -16.66 4.47
N LYS A 219 -17.27 -15.37 4.43
CA LYS A 219 -16.31 -14.26 4.40
C LYS A 219 -15.40 -14.26 5.63
N ARG A 220 -15.97 -14.47 6.83
CA ARG A 220 -15.21 -14.53 8.09
C ARG A 220 -14.18 -15.67 8.08
N ARG A 221 -14.58 -16.87 7.63
CA ARG A 221 -13.69 -18.05 7.55
C ARG A 221 -12.58 -17.86 6.52
N LEU A 222 -12.89 -17.40 5.32
CA LEU A 222 -11.89 -17.24 4.25
C LEU A 222 -10.89 -16.11 4.54
N LYS A 223 -11.36 -14.99 5.11
CA LYS A 223 -10.45 -13.93 5.59
C LYS A 223 -9.52 -14.42 6.71
N PHE A 224 -10.05 -15.20 7.64
CA PHE A 224 -9.23 -15.82 8.68
C PHE A 224 -8.22 -16.80 8.07
N GLU A 225 -8.63 -17.62 7.11
CA GLU A 225 -7.76 -18.57 6.40
C GLU A 225 -6.53 -17.88 5.84
N GLU A 226 -6.77 -16.85 5.04
CA GLU A 226 -5.74 -16.09 4.33
C GLU A 226 -4.75 -15.49 5.32
N LEU A 227 -5.26 -14.77 6.32
CA LEU A 227 -4.42 -14.14 7.35
C LEU A 227 -3.67 -15.19 8.18
N PHE A 228 -4.29 -16.32 8.50
CA PHE A 228 -3.66 -17.38 9.28
C PHE A 228 -2.44 -17.95 8.57
N TYR A 229 -2.55 -18.26 7.27
CA TYR A 229 -1.42 -18.79 6.50
C TYR A 229 -0.33 -17.77 6.25
N ILE A 230 -0.71 -16.51 6.01
CA ILE A 230 0.26 -15.41 5.95
C ILE A 230 1.04 -15.36 7.27
N GLN A 231 0.36 -15.31 8.42
CA GLN A 231 1.01 -15.28 9.74
C GLN A 231 1.87 -16.52 10.01
N LEU A 232 1.39 -17.71 9.66
CA LEU A 232 2.15 -18.95 9.84
C LEU A 232 3.44 -18.96 9.01
N GLN A 233 3.38 -18.48 7.76
CA GLN A 233 4.55 -18.37 6.90
C GLN A 233 5.59 -17.41 7.50
N LEU A 234 5.14 -16.25 8.01
CA LEU A 234 6.02 -15.26 8.64
C LEU A 234 6.66 -15.81 9.92
N LEU A 235 5.89 -16.48 10.77
CA LEU A 235 6.42 -17.13 11.98
C LEU A 235 7.44 -18.22 11.65
N LYS A 236 7.19 -19.01 10.60
CA LYS A 236 8.13 -20.03 10.11
C LYS A 236 9.43 -19.40 9.60
N GLN A 237 9.34 -18.31 8.85
CA GLN A 237 10.50 -17.56 8.38
C GLN A 237 11.31 -16.97 9.54
N ASN A 238 10.64 -16.30 10.50
CA ASN A 238 11.27 -15.75 11.70
C ASN A 238 11.98 -16.81 12.54
N ARG A 239 11.32 -17.94 12.79
CA ARG A 239 11.91 -19.02 13.58
C ARG A 239 13.16 -19.58 12.90
N ASN A 240 13.11 -19.78 11.59
CA ASN A 240 14.26 -20.27 10.84
C ASN A 240 15.42 -19.26 10.88
N GLN A 241 15.17 -17.96 10.66
CA GLN A 241 16.23 -16.94 10.73
C GLN A 241 16.86 -16.85 12.13
N LYS A 242 16.05 -16.78 13.19
CA LYS A 242 16.52 -16.71 14.59
C LYS A 242 17.25 -17.99 15.05
N GLN A 243 17.09 -19.11 14.38
CA GLN A 243 17.80 -20.37 14.68
C GLN A 243 19.08 -20.54 13.85
N ILE A 244 19.16 -19.93 12.66
CA ILE A 244 20.25 -20.16 11.72
C ILE A 244 21.38 -19.13 11.88
N PHE A 245 21.07 -17.90 12.29
CA PHE A 245 22.06 -16.81 12.31
C PHE A 245 22.51 -16.43 13.72
N SER A 246 23.68 -16.93 14.11
CA SER A 246 24.39 -16.49 15.31
C SER A 246 24.81 -15.02 15.16
N GLY A 247 24.50 -14.23 16.19
CA GLY A 247 24.87 -12.81 16.25
C GLY A 247 25.97 -12.57 17.29
N HIS A 248 26.49 -11.34 17.29
CA HIS A 248 27.34 -10.88 18.38
C HIS A 248 26.58 -10.84 19.71
N VAL A 249 27.29 -10.92 20.83
CA VAL A 249 26.72 -10.77 22.18
C VAL A 249 27.27 -9.50 22.78
N PHE A 250 26.42 -8.48 22.92
CA PHE A 250 26.81 -7.17 23.45
C PHE A 250 26.39 -7.00 24.90
N ASN A 251 27.29 -7.30 25.84
CA ASN A 251 27.01 -7.24 27.28
C ASN A 251 27.45 -5.93 27.94
N SER A 252 28.41 -5.21 27.35
CA SER A 252 28.96 -3.99 27.92
C SER A 252 28.13 -2.76 27.52
N LEU A 253 27.88 -1.87 28.49
CA LEU A 253 27.08 -0.64 28.35
C LEU A 253 27.80 0.63 28.84
N LYS A 254 29.10 0.56 29.13
CA LYS A 254 29.86 1.64 29.78
C LYS A 254 29.85 2.93 28.97
N LEU A 255 30.09 2.85 27.66
CA LEU A 255 30.04 4.02 26.76
C LEU A 255 28.64 4.64 26.71
N LEU A 256 27.59 3.82 26.62
CA LEU A 256 26.21 4.29 26.61
C LEU A 256 25.88 5.02 27.92
N THR A 257 26.20 4.43 29.07
CA THR A 257 25.94 5.03 30.38
C THR A 257 26.69 6.34 30.55
N ASN A 258 27.99 6.37 30.18
CA ASN A 258 28.79 7.60 30.24
C ASN A 258 28.22 8.71 29.34
N PHE A 259 27.77 8.38 28.13
CA PHE A 259 27.13 9.34 27.24
C PHE A 259 25.82 9.87 27.81
N TYR A 260 24.97 8.98 28.30
CA TYR A 260 23.66 9.31 28.88
C TYR A 260 23.79 10.24 30.10
N GLU A 261 24.77 10.00 30.97
CA GLU A 261 24.95 10.78 32.20
C GLU A 261 25.67 12.12 31.99
N LYS A 262 26.65 12.19 31.07
CA LYS A 262 27.58 13.34 31.00
C LYS A 262 27.48 14.19 29.74
N HIS A 263 26.93 13.67 28.66
CA HIS A 263 27.02 14.31 27.34
C HIS A 263 25.67 14.55 26.67
N LEU A 264 24.62 13.86 27.11
CA LEU A 264 23.27 13.99 26.55
C LEU A 264 22.63 15.31 27.03
N PRO A 265 22.25 16.22 26.12
CA PRO A 265 21.78 17.56 26.50
C PRO A 265 20.28 17.62 26.87
N PHE A 266 19.55 16.51 26.79
CA PHE A 266 18.12 16.42 27.05
C PHE A 266 17.75 15.07 27.67
N GLU A 267 16.59 14.99 28.33
CA GLU A 267 16.09 13.71 28.82
C GLU A 267 15.44 12.87 27.71
N LEU A 268 15.78 11.58 27.67
CA LEU A 268 15.09 10.63 26.80
C LEU A 268 13.65 10.38 27.26
N THR A 269 12.75 10.26 26.29
CA THR A 269 11.35 9.84 26.53
C THR A 269 11.29 8.40 27.06
N ASN A 270 10.17 8.02 27.69
CA ASN A 270 9.99 6.66 28.18
C ASN A 270 9.93 5.67 27.01
N ALA A 271 9.34 6.09 25.88
CA ALA A 271 9.34 5.31 24.65
C ALA A 271 10.77 5.06 24.13
N GLN A 272 11.64 6.08 24.09
CA GLN A 272 13.04 5.92 23.68
C GLN A 272 13.81 4.96 24.61
N LYS A 273 13.65 5.12 25.94
CA LYS A 273 14.29 4.24 26.93
C LYS A 273 13.83 2.77 26.78
N ARG A 274 12.52 2.56 26.59
CA ARG A 274 11.94 1.23 26.35
C ARG A 274 12.52 0.58 25.09
N VAL A 275 12.55 1.32 23.98
CA VAL A 275 13.09 0.82 22.70
C VAL A 275 14.58 0.47 22.80
N VAL A 276 15.40 1.31 23.45
CA VAL A 276 16.84 1.00 23.65
C VAL A 276 16.99 -0.29 24.46
N LYS A 277 16.15 -0.52 25.48
CA LYS A 277 16.15 -1.75 26.28
C LYS A 277 15.72 -2.98 25.48
N GLU A 278 14.70 -2.86 24.63
CA GLU A 278 14.27 -3.92 23.71
C GLU A 278 15.41 -4.31 22.75
N ILE A 279 16.05 -3.32 22.13
CA ILE A 279 17.19 -3.52 21.23
C ILE A 279 18.36 -4.21 21.96
N HIS A 280 18.74 -3.70 23.13
CA HIS A 280 19.82 -4.29 23.94
C HIS A 280 19.53 -5.74 24.31
N THR A 281 18.29 -6.06 24.68
CA THR A 281 17.91 -7.44 25.01
C THR A 281 18.15 -8.38 23.83
N ASP A 282 17.80 -7.97 22.62
CA ASP A 282 18.06 -8.77 21.42
C ASP A 282 19.56 -8.90 21.12
N MET A 283 20.33 -7.80 21.28
CA MET A 283 21.79 -7.80 21.09
C MET A 283 22.54 -8.67 22.12
N THR A 284 21.94 -8.98 23.27
CA THR A 284 22.50 -9.91 24.27
C THR A 284 22.12 -11.37 24.05
N SER A 285 21.19 -11.66 23.13
CA SER A 285 20.58 -13.00 22.99
C SER A 285 21.49 -14.06 22.34
N GLY A 286 22.62 -13.65 21.75
CA GLY A 286 23.49 -14.51 20.93
C GLY A 286 22.93 -14.82 19.54
N LYS A 287 21.76 -14.27 19.19
CA LYS A 287 21.16 -14.36 17.86
C LYS A 287 21.29 -13.02 17.16
N GLN A 288 21.30 -13.04 15.83
CA GLN A 288 21.25 -11.80 15.08
C GLN A 288 19.93 -11.05 15.37
N MET A 289 20.01 -9.85 15.91
CA MET A 289 18.89 -8.91 15.94
C MET A 289 18.56 -8.45 14.50
N ASN A 290 17.28 -8.51 14.15
CA ASN A 290 16.74 -7.96 12.90
C ASN A 290 15.45 -7.20 13.23
N ARG A 291 15.55 -5.89 13.42
CA ARG A 291 14.49 -5.09 14.06
C ARG A 291 14.16 -3.83 13.27
N LEU A 292 12.87 -3.52 13.17
CA LEU A 292 12.32 -2.27 12.64
C LEU A 292 12.01 -1.31 13.80
N LEU A 293 12.67 -0.16 13.81
CA LEU A 293 12.42 0.99 14.65
C LEU A 293 11.52 1.98 13.92
N GLN A 294 10.30 2.13 14.41
CA GLN A 294 9.28 3.03 13.89
C GLN A 294 9.10 4.22 14.83
N GLY A 295 8.88 5.40 14.27
CA GLY A 295 8.44 6.56 15.03
C GLY A 295 8.37 7.78 14.14
N ASP A 296 7.59 8.78 14.53
CA ASP A 296 7.37 9.97 13.70
C ASP A 296 8.67 10.75 13.42
N VAL A 297 8.66 11.60 12.39
CA VAL A 297 9.77 12.54 12.13
C VAL A 297 10.01 13.38 13.38
N GLY A 298 11.25 13.40 13.88
CA GLY A 298 11.60 14.12 15.11
C GLY A 298 11.35 13.37 16.42
N SER A 299 10.90 12.10 16.40
CA SER A 299 10.75 11.28 17.62
C SER A 299 12.07 10.86 18.27
N GLY A 300 13.21 11.25 17.70
CA GLY A 300 14.55 10.93 18.23
C GLY A 300 15.12 9.58 17.78
N LYS A 301 14.64 9.02 16.65
CA LYS A 301 15.18 7.77 16.06
C LYS A 301 16.70 7.79 15.91
N THR A 302 17.27 8.87 15.39
CA THR A 302 18.74 9.03 15.22
C THR A 302 19.48 8.94 16.55
N MET A 303 18.91 9.45 17.65
CA MET A 303 19.52 9.35 18.98
C MET A 303 19.48 7.90 19.48
N VAL A 304 18.35 7.20 19.33
CA VAL A 304 18.25 5.78 19.65
C VAL A 304 19.27 4.96 18.84
N ALA A 305 19.40 5.22 17.54
CA ALA A 305 20.40 4.60 16.70
C ALA A 305 21.83 4.84 17.20
N PHE A 306 22.17 6.07 17.58
CA PHE A 306 23.48 6.38 18.14
C PHE A 306 23.77 5.63 19.44
N LEU A 307 22.79 5.57 20.36
CA LEU A 307 22.92 4.78 21.59
C LEU A 307 23.21 3.31 21.28
N CYS A 308 22.54 2.72 20.29
CA CYS A 308 22.81 1.36 19.83
C CYS A 308 24.22 1.20 19.24
N MET A 309 24.74 2.20 18.51
CA MET A 309 26.15 2.20 18.05
C MET A 309 27.13 2.19 19.22
N LEU A 310 26.86 2.95 20.28
CA LEU A 310 27.71 2.96 21.48
C LEU A 310 27.77 1.58 22.14
N ILE A 311 26.65 0.85 22.19
CA ILE A 311 26.61 -0.54 22.68
C ILE A 311 27.54 -1.43 21.84
N ALA A 312 27.47 -1.36 20.52
CA ALA A 312 28.33 -2.15 19.64
C ALA A 312 29.83 -1.84 19.85
N ILE A 313 30.17 -0.56 19.94
CA ILE A 313 31.56 -0.09 20.11
C ILE A 313 32.14 -0.53 21.46
N ASP A 314 31.33 -0.48 22.53
CA ASP A 314 31.74 -0.91 23.87
C ASP A 314 32.04 -2.42 23.95
N ASN A 315 31.57 -3.19 22.97
CA ASN A 315 31.82 -4.62 22.82
C ASN A 315 32.81 -4.93 21.67
N ASN A 316 33.72 -4.00 21.39
CA ASN A 316 34.78 -4.13 20.38
C ASN A 316 34.29 -4.42 18.95
N ALA A 317 33.09 -3.94 18.61
CA ALA A 317 32.55 -4.01 17.26
C ALA A 317 32.48 -2.63 16.60
N GLN A 318 32.45 -2.62 15.28
CA GLN A 318 32.22 -1.45 14.44
C GLN A 318 30.74 -1.36 14.07
N ALA A 319 30.25 -0.13 13.91
CA ALA A 319 28.89 0.15 13.48
C ALA A 319 28.86 0.95 12.17
N CYS A 320 27.83 0.75 11.36
CA CYS A 320 27.57 1.63 10.23
C CYS A 320 26.12 2.12 10.17
N MET A 321 25.93 3.25 9.50
CA MET A 321 24.63 3.83 9.21
C MET A 321 24.52 4.11 7.71
N VAL A 322 23.49 3.55 7.09
CA VAL A 322 23.19 3.69 5.68
C VAL A 322 21.98 4.60 5.52
N ALA A 323 22.13 5.67 4.76
CA ALA A 323 21.07 6.60 4.39
C ALA A 323 20.79 6.56 2.89
N PRO A 324 19.54 6.84 2.44
CA PRO A 324 19.15 6.65 1.04
C PRO A 324 19.78 7.66 0.07
N THR A 325 20.26 8.79 0.59
CA THR A 325 20.86 9.86 -0.22
C THR A 325 22.10 10.42 0.47
N GLU A 326 22.97 11.06 -0.32
CA GLU A 326 24.18 11.69 0.20
C GLU A 326 23.85 12.81 1.21
N ILE A 327 22.77 13.56 0.96
CA ILE A 327 22.31 14.66 1.83
C ILE A 327 21.96 14.14 3.23
N LEU A 328 21.19 13.05 3.30
CA LEU A 328 20.83 12.45 4.58
C LEU A 328 22.03 11.81 5.27
N ALA A 329 22.93 11.17 4.51
CA ALA A 329 24.16 10.61 5.06
C ALA A 329 25.04 11.71 5.70
N GLU A 330 25.19 12.85 5.02
CA GLU A 330 25.91 14.01 5.54
C GLU A 330 25.23 14.60 6.79
N GLN A 331 23.91 14.74 6.78
CA GLN A 331 23.16 15.24 7.95
C GLN A 331 23.32 14.34 9.18
N HIS A 332 23.21 13.02 8.99
CA HIS A 332 23.46 12.05 10.06
C HIS A 332 24.92 12.12 10.51
N TYR A 333 25.87 12.15 9.59
CA TYR A 333 27.29 12.27 9.91
C TYR A 333 27.58 13.50 10.77
N GLN A 334 27.12 14.69 10.37
CA GLN A 334 27.31 15.93 11.12
C GLN A 334 26.72 15.84 12.53
N THR A 335 25.47 15.37 12.63
CA THR A 335 24.77 15.23 13.91
C THR A 335 25.48 14.23 14.84
N LEU A 336 25.88 13.07 14.32
CA LEU A 336 26.53 12.03 15.11
C LEU A 336 27.97 12.39 15.47
N LYS A 337 28.67 13.12 14.61
CA LYS A 337 30.05 13.56 14.84
C LYS A 337 30.18 14.44 16.07
N GLU A 338 29.25 15.38 16.27
CA GLU A 338 29.24 16.22 17.47
C GLU A 338 29.21 15.41 18.77
N TYR A 339 28.53 14.26 18.77
CA TYR A 339 28.48 13.36 19.93
C TYR A 339 29.66 12.39 19.98
N ALA A 340 30.11 11.88 18.83
CA ALA A 340 31.25 10.98 18.73
C ALA A 340 32.56 11.66 19.17
N ASP A 341 32.77 12.93 18.78
CA ASP A 341 33.95 13.71 19.15
C ASP A 341 34.03 13.92 20.68
N LYS A 342 32.90 14.12 21.36
CA LYS A 342 32.83 14.23 22.84
C LYS A 342 33.27 12.94 23.55
N LEU A 343 33.15 11.80 22.89
CA LEU A 343 33.52 10.48 23.42
C LEU A 343 34.87 9.99 22.87
N ASN A 344 35.56 10.79 22.05
CA ASN A 344 36.76 10.41 21.31
C ASN A 344 36.56 9.15 20.43
N ILE A 345 35.37 9.01 19.85
CA ILE A 345 35.02 7.91 18.93
C ILE A 345 35.27 8.36 17.49
N THR A 346 35.96 7.53 16.72
CA THR A 346 36.26 7.81 15.32
C THR A 346 35.05 7.56 14.41
N ILE A 347 34.69 8.58 13.62
CA ILE A 347 33.57 8.55 12.67
C ILE A 347 33.97 9.17 11.33
N ASP A 348 33.63 8.51 10.21
CA ASP A 348 33.86 9.00 8.84
C ASP A 348 32.58 8.84 7.98
N LEU A 349 32.54 9.58 6.86
CA LEU A 349 31.44 9.57 5.89
C LEU A 349 31.90 9.00 4.53
N LEU A 350 31.15 8.02 4.01
CA LEU A 350 31.36 7.43 2.69
C LEU A 350 30.16 7.61 1.77
N THR A 351 30.35 8.39 0.71
CA THR A 351 29.38 8.69 -0.34
C THR A 351 29.92 8.36 -1.73
N GLY A 352 29.06 8.38 -2.75
CA GLY A 352 29.47 8.24 -4.15
C GLY A 352 30.45 9.33 -4.58
N SER A 353 30.29 10.53 -4.03
CA SER A 353 31.14 11.70 -4.24
C SER A 353 32.47 11.71 -3.47
N THR A 354 32.74 10.75 -2.57
CA THR A 354 33.98 10.74 -1.77
C THR A 354 35.22 10.47 -2.64
N LYS A 355 36.21 11.38 -2.60
CA LYS A 355 37.47 11.28 -3.37
C LYS A 355 38.24 10.00 -3.09
N GLN A 356 38.85 9.41 -4.12
CA GLN A 356 39.55 8.12 -4.04
C GLN A 356 40.68 8.08 -3.00
N ARG A 357 41.43 9.18 -2.83
CA ARG A 357 42.49 9.28 -1.80
C ARG A 357 41.93 9.10 -0.39
N ASN A 358 40.80 9.74 -0.08
CA ASN A 358 40.16 9.65 1.23
C ASN A 358 39.54 8.27 1.43
N ARG A 359 38.95 7.68 0.37
CA ARG A 359 38.43 6.30 0.41
C ARG A 359 39.51 5.30 0.84
N ARG A 360 40.72 5.40 0.28
CA ARG A 360 41.84 4.50 0.61
C ARG A 360 42.21 4.56 2.09
N ILE A 361 42.40 5.76 2.63
CA ILE A 361 42.72 5.97 4.05
C ILE A 361 41.61 5.41 4.95
N MET A 362 40.35 5.66 4.58
CA MET A 362 39.20 5.17 5.33
C MET A 362 39.12 3.64 5.33
N HIS A 363 39.35 2.99 4.18
CA HIS A 363 39.36 1.53 4.09
C HIS A 363 40.46 0.91 4.95
N GLU A 364 41.66 1.50 4.96
CA GLU A 364 42.76 1.05 5.83
C GLU A 364 42.38 1.16 7.32
N ARG A 365 41.70 2.26 7.72
CA ARG A 365 41.20 2.43 9.11
C ARG A 365 40.07 1.47 9.47
N LEU A 366 39.21 1.11 8.51
CA LEU A 366 38.12 0.16 8.73
C LEU A 366 38.65 -1.26 8.95
N ILE A 367 39.58 -1.70 8.12
CA ILE A 367 40.20 -3.04 8.17
C ILE A 367 41.01 -3.21 9.45
N ASN A 368 41.68 -2.15 9.93
CA ASN A 368 42.49 -2.19 11.14
C ASN A 368 41.68 -1.87 12.42
N GLY A 369 40.35 -1.72 12.34
CA GLY A 369 39.51 -1.47 13.52
C GLY A 369 39.58 -0.06 14.12
N ASN A 370 40.40 0.82 13.55
CA ASN A 370 40.64 2.19 14.04
C ASN A 370 39.47 3.14 13.75
N LEU A 371 38.64 2.85 12.74
CA LEU A 371 37.40 3.58 12.48
C LEU A 371 36.22 2.84 13.12
N LYS A 372 35.53 3.46 14.10
CA LYS A 372 34.45 2.79 14.87
C LYS A 372 33.06 2.96 14.25
N ILE A 373 32.79 4.13 13.65
CA ILE A 373 31.50 4.43 13.01
C ILE A 373 31.72 4.82 11.55
N LEU A 374 30.95 4.22 10.64
CA LEU A 374 30.88 4.64 9.25
C LEU A 374 29.46 5.07 8.88
N VAL A 375 29.28 6.33 8.49
CA VAL A 375 28.01 6.81 7.92
C VAL A 375 28.16 6.86 6.40
N GLY A 376 27.10 6.56 5.65
CA GLY A 376 27.21 6.61 4.20
C GLY A 376 25.95 6.22 3.44
N THR A 377 26.09 6.10 2.13
CA THR A 377 25.01 5.68 1.24
C THR A 377 25.20 4.23 0.80
N HIS A 378 24.61 3.85 -0.33
CA HIS A 378 24.79 2.53 -0.93
C HIS A 378 26.27 2.17 -1.24
N ALA A 379 27.18 3.16 -1.23
CA ALA A 379 28.62 2.93 -1.34
C ALA A 379 29.17 1.99 -0.24
N ILE A 380 28.52 1.92 0.94
CA ILE A 380 28.91 1.00 2.02
C ILE A 380 28.77 -0.48 1.59
N PHE A 381 27.87 -0.80 0.66
CA PHE A 381 27.65 -2.16 0.17
C PHE A 381 28.70 -2.61 -0.87
N GLU A 382 29.61 -1.73 -1.31
CA GLU A 382 30.66 -2.08 -2.26
C GLU A 382 31.59 -3.16 -1.68
N ASP A 383 32.04 -4.11 -2.51
CA ASP A 383 32.86 -5.25 -2.05
C ASP A 383 34.20 -4.82 -1.44
N LYS A 384 34.71 -3.64 -1.81
CA LYS A 384 35.96 -3.07 -1.28
C LYS A 384 35.85 -2.55 0.16
N VAL A 385 34.64 -2.25 0.63
CA VAL A 385 34.42 -1.77 2.00
C VAL A 385 34.42 -2.97 2.93
N GLN A 386 35.50 -3.16 3.68
CA GLN A 386 35.66 -4.30 4.60
C GLN A 386 35.92 -3.76 6.01
N PHE A 387 35.25 -4.37 6.98
CA PHE A 387 35.36 -4.05 8.40
C PHE A 387 36.25 -5.10 9.07
N GLU A 388 36.95 -4.71 10.13
CA GLU A 388 37.63 -5.66 11.02
C GLU A 388 36.59 -6.54 11.74
N ASN A 389 35.60 -5.89 12.37
CA ASN A 389 34.55 -6.56 13.12
C ASN A 389 33.24 -5.78 13.04
N MET A 390 32.48 -5.97 11.95
CA MET A 390 31.17 -5.35 11.82
C MET A 390 30.15 -6.02 12.76
N GLY A 391 29.59 -5.26 13.70
CA GLY A 391 28.65 -5.78 14.70
C GLY A 391 27.25 -5.19 14.62
N LEU A 392 27.08 -3.98 14.08
CA LEU A 392 25.78 -3.34 13.91
C LEU A 392 25.69 -2.60 12.57
N CYS A 393 24.60 -2.82 11.84
CA CYS A 393 24.21 -1.99 10.70
C CYS A 393 22.87 -1.33 10.99
N ILE A 394 22.82 -0.02 10.77
CA ILE A 394 21.61 0.78 10.87
C ILE A 394 21.22 1.24 9.46
N ILE A 395 19.99 1.00 9.04
CA ILE A 395 19.47 1.41 7.73
C ILE A 395 18.34 2.41 7.95
N ASP A 396 18.48 3.63 7.45
CA ASP A 396 17.44 4.64 7.50
C ASP A 396 16.60 4.66 6.22
N GLU A 397 15.29 4.84 6.36
CA GLU A 397 14.31 4.85 5.26
C GLU A 397 14.40 3.63 4.32
N GLN A 398 14.07 2.46 4.88
CA GLN A 398 14.22 1.14 4.27
C GLN A 398 13.63 1.00 2.85
N HIS A 399 12.55 1.70 2.54
CA HIS A 399 11.77 1.47 1.31
C HIS A 399 12.59 1.62 0.02
N ARG A 400 13.76 2.28 0.08
CA ARG A 400 14.67 2.45 -1.06
C ARG A 400 15.77 1.39 -1.18
N PHE A 401 15.93 0.50 -0.21
CA PHE A 401 17.00 -0.50 -0.17
C PHE A 401 16.46 -1.92 -0.42
N GLY A 402 16.93 -2.55 -1.50
CA GLY A 402 16.48 -3.86 -1.93
C GLY A 402 16.94 -5.00 -1.00
N VAL A 403 16.19 -6.11 -1.00
CA VAL A 403 16.49 -7.34 -0.22
C VAL A 403 17.92 -7.84 -0.50
N ALA A 404 18.40 -7.74 -1.74
CA ALA A 404 19.74 -8.18 -2.14
C ALA A 404 20.88 -7.36 -1.51
N GLN A 405 20.68 -6.06 -1.25
CA GLN A 405 21.69 -5.21 -0.62
C GLN A 405 21.86 -5.56 0.87
N ARG A 406 20.78 -5.95 1.55
CA ARG A 406 20.82 -6.44 2.93
C ARG A 406 21.66 -7.71 3.07
N LYS A 407 21.53 -8.65 2.13
CA LYS A 407 22.34 -9.88 2.13
C LYS A 407 23.83 -9.60 2.01
N LYS A 408 24.23 -8.57 1.24
CA LYS A 408 25.65 -8.19 1.14
C LYS A 408 26.25 -7.72 2.47
N LEU A 409 25.46 -7.09 3.34
CA LEU A 409 25.93 -6.70 4.69
C LEU A 409 26.13 -7.90 5.61
N TRP A 410 25.29 -8.93 5.45
CA TRP A 410 25.43 -10.16 6.21
C TRP A 410 26.78 -10.83 5.96
N GLU A 411 27.26 -10.74 4.72
CA GLU A 411 28.51 -11.34 4.27
C GLU A 411 29.76 -10.49 4.62
N LYS A 412 29.59 -9.27 5.19
CA LYS A 412 30.71 -8.39 5.58
C LYS A 412 31.44 -8.82 6.84
N ASN A 413 30.87 -9.74 7.63
CA ASN A 413 31.55 -10.37 8.74
C ASN A 413 31.50 -11.88 8.55
N THR A 414 32.68 -12.50 8.42
CA THR A 414 32.82 -13.92 8.08
C THR A 414 32.59 -14.85 9.26
N GLN A 415 32.58 -14.34 10.50
CA GLN A 415 32.46 -15.14 11.71
C GLN A 415 31.04 -15.10 12.30
N LEU A 416 30.48 -13.90 12.44
CA LEU A 416 29.18 -13.67 13.09
C LEU A 416 28.38 -12.63 12.31
N TYR A 417 27.07 -12.82 12.24
CA TYR A 417 26.21 -11.90 11.52
C TYR A 417 26.06 -10.58 12.30
N PRO A 418 26.22 -9.41 11.66
CA PRO A 418 25.99 -8.14 12.31
C PRO A 418 24.51 -7.97 12.64
N HIS A 419 24.20 -7.35 13.78
CA HIS A 419 22.85 -6.95 14.12
C HIS A 419 22.34 -5.90 13.13
N ILE A 420 21.06 -5.97 12.77
CA ILE A 420 20.41 -5.07 11.82
C ILE A 420 19.31 -4.29 12.53
N LEU A 421 19.44 -2.96 12.52
CA LEU A 421 18.40 -2.04 12.94
C LEU A 421 17.93 -1.25 11.72
N VAL A 422 16.65 -1.31 11.42
CA VAL A 422 16.06 -0.56 10.32
C VAL A 422 15.19 0.54 10.89
N MET A 423 15.25 1.75 10.36
CA MET A 423 14.46 2.88 10.81
C MET A 423 13.50 3.35 9.72
N THR A 424 12.31 3.74 10.13
CA THR A 424 11.34 4.41 9.25
C THR A 424 10.66 5.55 10.01
N ALA A 425 10.49 6.69 9.33
CA ALA A 425 9.67 7.77 9.83
C ALA A 425 8.17 7.53 9.62
N THR A 426 7.80 6.69 8.65
CA THR A 426 6.40 6.43 8.33
C THR A 426 5.82 5.39 9.28
N PRO A 427 4.74 5.70 10.01
CA PRO A 427 4.12 4.71 10.85
C PRO A 427 3.42 3.66 9.98
N ILE A 428 4.05 2.50 9.81
CA ILE A 428 3.45 1.37 9.12
C ILE A 428 2.45 0.73 10.08
N PRO A 429 1.19 0.49 9.67
CA PRO A 429 0.26 -0.27 10.49
C PRO A 429 0.89 -1.60 10.89
N ARG A 430 0.86 -1.96 12.17
CA ARG A 430 1.51 -3.18 12.68
C ARG A 430 1.14 -4.43 11.86
N THR A 431 -0.10 -4.52 11.40
CA THR A 431 -0.59 -5.60 10.54
C THR A 431 0.12 -5.65 9.18
N LEU A 432 0.33 -4.49 8.56
CA LEU A 432 1.07 -4.36 7.31
C LEU A 432 2.57 -4.60 7.52
N ALA A 433 3.14 -4.10 8.62
CA ALA A 433 4.54 -4.32 8.98
C ALA A 433 4.84 -5.81 9.17
N MET A 434 3.97 -6.53 9.89
CA MET A 434 4.07 -7.98 10.03
C MET A 434 3.96 -8.71 8.69
N THR A 435 3.18 -8.19 7.73
CA THR A 435 2.95 -8.88 6.44
C THR A 435 4.05 -8.61 5.41
N LEU A 436 4.45 -7.35 5.25
CA LEU A 436 5.47 -6.92 4.28
C LEU A 436 6.91 -7.13 4.79
N TYR A 437 7.10 -7.06 6.11
CA TYR A 437 8.39 -7.12 6.78
C TYR A 437 8.40 -8.15 7.90
N GLY A 438 7.65 -9.25 7.73
CA GLY A 438 7.48 -10.25 8.76
C GLY A 438 8.73 -11.04 9.13
N ASP A 439 9.91 -10.67 8.62
CA ASP A 439 11.24 -11.05 9.09
C ASP A 439 11.80 -10.14 10.20
N LEU A 440 11.13 -9.01 10.50
CA LEU A 440 11.57 -7.98 11.45
C LEU A 440 10.73 -7.98 12.75
N ASP A 441 11.40 -7.96 13.89
CA ASP A 441 10.76 -7.55 15.15
C ASP A 441 10.48 -6.04 15.11
N VAL A 442 9.38 -5.55 15.69
CA VAL A 442 9.00 -4.12 15.60
C VAL A 442 9.09 -3.43 16.96
N SER A 443 9.81 -2.32 17.01
CA SER A 443 9.84 -1.35 18.11
C SER A 443 9.24 -0.02 17.65
N VAL A 444 8.35 0.56 18.47
CA VAL A 444 7.70 1.84 18.16
C VAL A 444 8.07 2.88 19.22
N ILE A 445 8.49 4.06 18.78
CA ILE A 445 8.59 5.29 19.58
C ILE A 445 7.28 6.05 19.40
N ASP A 446 6.38 5.90 20.37
CA ASP A 446 5.02 6.45 20.42
C ASP A 446 4.91 7.78 21.19
N GLU A 447 6.04 8.31 21.67
CA GLU A 447 6.12 9.59 22.36
C GLU A 447 6.95 10.60 21.55
N LEU A 448 6.44 11.82 21.42
CA LEU A 448 7.19 12.95 20.85
C LEU A 448 8.01 13.65 21.94
N PRO A 449 9.21 14.19 21.64
CA PRO A 449 9.96 15.01 22.58
C PRO A 449 9.16 16.22 23.07
N SER A 450 9.39 16.63 24.32
CA SER A 450 8.74 17.80 24.92
C SER A 450 9.10 19.08 24.15
N GLY A 451 8.11 19.98 23.96
CA GLY A 451 8.30 21.29 23.34
C GLY A 451 7.85 21.43 21.88
N ARG A 452 7.43 20.34 21.21
CA ARG A 452 6.90 20.44 19.84
C ARG A 452 5.46 20.97 19.83
N LYS A 453 5.21 22.06 19.12
CA LYS A 453 3.86 22.59 18.87
C LYS A 453 3.15 21.74 17.82
N ALA A 454 1.84 21.54 17.98
CA ALA A 454 1.02 20.85 16.98
C ALA A 454 1.02 21.63 15.65
N ILE A 455 1.09 20.90 14.53
CA ILE A 455 0.98 21.49 13.19
C ILE A 455 -0.49 21.79 12.90
N VAL A 456 -0.78 23.01 12.47
CA VAL A 456 -2.13 23.40 12.04
C VAL A 456 -2.31 23.01 10.57
N THR A 457 -3.10 21.97 10.32
CA THR A 457 -3.37 21.46 8.96
C THR A 457 -4.65 22.08 8.39
N ALA A 458 -4.58 22.60 7.16
CA ALA A 458 -5.73 23.21 6.49
C ALA A 458 -5.85 22.73 5.03
N TYR A 459 -7.07 22.37 4.61
CA TYR A 459 -7.40 22.03 3.22
C TYR A 459 -8.00 23.24 2.50
N ARG A 460 -7.57 23.51 1.26
CA ARG A 460 -8.01 24.64 0.43
C ARG A 460 -8.17 24.23 -1.03
N TYR A 461 -9.16 24.81 -1.70
CA TYR A 461 -9.35 24.67 -3.15
C TYR A 461 -8.54 25.71 -3.93
N ASP A 462 -8.33 25.48 -5.23
CA ASP A 462 -7.55 26.38 -6.10
C ASP A 462 -8.08 27.82 -6.12
N ALA A 463 -9.40 28.02 -5.98
CA ALA A 463 -10.01 29.35 -5.83
C ALA A 463 -9.46 30.17 -4.64
N HIS A 464 -8.82 29.53 -3.66
CA HIS A 464 -8.24 30.16 -2.47
C HIS A 464 -6.73 30.40 -2.59
N ARG A 465 -6.13 30.14 -3.75
CA ARG A 465 -4.67 30.21 -3.97
C ARG A 465 -4.08 31.57 -3.59
N LEU A 466 -4.75 32.67 -3.93
CA LEU A 466 -4.30 34.01 -3.54
C LEU A 466 -4.24 34.21 -2.02
N ARG A 467 -5.18 33.62 -1.27
CA ARG A 467 -5.14 33.67 0.21
C ARG A 467 -3.98 32.86 0.78
N VAL A 468 -3.67 31.72 0.17
CA VAL A 468 -2.49 30.91 0.54
C VAL A 468 -1.21 31.70 0.26
N PHE A 469 -1.11 32.39 -0.87
CA PHE A 469 0.05 33.25 -1.17
C PHE A 469 0.18 34.43 -0.20
N GLY A 470 -0.95 35.04 0.21
CA GLY A 470 -0.94 36.05 1.27
C GLY A 470 -0.39 35.50 2.59
N PHE A 471 -0.87 34.33 3.01
CA PHE A 471 -0.35 33.65 4.20
C PHE A 471 1.15 33.32 4.10
N MET A 472 1.61 32.85 2.93
CA MET A 472 3.04 32.62 2.69
C MET A 472 3.84 33.90 2.87
N LYS A 473 3.36 35.04 2.34
CA LYS A 473 4.02 36.33 2.47
C LYS A 473 4.16 36.74 3.94
N GLU A 474 3.08 36.66 4.71
CA GLU A 474 3.08 37.00 6.14
C GLU A 474 4.07 36.14 6.95
N GLU A 475 4.22 34.85 6.62
CA GLU A 475 5.19 33.98 7.29
C GLU A 475 6.64 34.28 6.87
N ILE A 476 6.86 34.61 5.59
CA ILE A 476 8.18 35.01 5.10
C ILE A 476 8.62 36.36 5.69
N GLU A 477 7.70 37.32 5.85
CA GLU A 477 7.96 38.61 6.51
C GLU A 477 8.36 38.44 7.99
N LYS A 478 7.91 37.36 8.65
CA LYS A 478 8.36 36.96 10.00
C LYS A 478 9.74 36.31 10.00
N GLY A 479 10.40 36.22 8.85
CA GLY A 479 11.73 35.61 8.67
C GLY A 479 11.71 34.10 8.46
N ARG A 480 10.54 33.48 8.23
CA ARG A 480 10.41 32.02 8.02
C ARG A 480 10.55 31.65 6.55
N GLN A 481 10.63 30.35 6.29
CA GLN A 481 10.77 29.80 4.95
C GLN A 481 9.58 28.90 4.60
N VAL A 482 9.36 28.63 3.31
CA VAL A 482 8.19 27.87 2.83
C VAL A 482 8.58 26.77 1.85
N TYR A 483 8.10 25.56 2.10
CA TYR A 483 8.12 24.46 1.15
C TYR A 483 6.83 24.43 0.30
N MET A 484 6.96 24.36 -1.02
CA MET A 484 5.86 24.18 -1.96
C MET A 484 6.07 22.92 -2.80
N VAL A 485 5.31 21.87 -2.50
CA VAL A 485 5.48 20.54 -3.10
C VAL A 485 4.43 20.29 -4.19
N TYR A 486 4.89 19.93 -5.38
CA TYR A 486 4.09 19.51 -6.52
C TYR A 486 4.14 17.98 -6.66
N PRO A 487 3.02 17.30 -6.91
CA PRO A 487 3.00 15.85 -7.04
C PRO A 487 3.75 15.38 -8.29
N LEU A 488 4.44 14.25 -8.16
CA LEU A 488 4.94 13.46 -9.28
C LEU A 488 3.78 12.61 -9.82
N ILE A 489 3.59 12.62 -11.14
CA ILE A 489 2.69 11.70 -11.85
C ILE A 489 3.57 10.58 -12.40
N GLU A 490 3.54 9.42 -11.74
CA GLU A 490 4.41 8.27 -12.02
C GLU A 490 4.31 7.77 -13.47
N GLU A 491 3.15 7.94 -14.12
CA GLU A 491 2.93 7.52 -15.51
C GLU A 491 3.53 8.50 -16.55
N SER A 492 3.97 9.70 -16.15
CA SER A 492 4.57 10.66 -17.07
C SER A 492 5.56 11.62 -16.39
N GLU A 493 6.85 11.27 -16.48
CA GLU A 493 7.95 12.14 -16.03
C GLU A 493 7.95 13.51 -16.73
N LYS A 494 7.53 13.56 -18.01
CA LYS A 494 7.45 14.81 -18.78
C LYS A 494 6.39 15.78 -18.24
N LEU A 495 5.22 15.27 -17.87
CA LEU A 495 4.15 16.07 -17.26
C LEU A 495 4.56 16.57 -15.87
N SER A 496 5.24 15.72 -15.09
CA SER A 496 5.73 16.08 -13.76
C SER A 496 6.76 17.20 -13.79
N TYR A 497 7.72 17.16 -14.73
CA TYR A 497 8.70 18.22 -14.93
C TYR A 497 8.03 19.56 -15.27
N LYS A 498 7.08 19.53 -16.21
CA LYS A 498 6.35 20.73 -16.62
C LYS A 498 5.61 21.39 -15.45
N ASN A 499 4.95 20.61 -14.61
CA ASN A 499 4.20 21.14 -13.47
C ASN A 499 5.07 21.88 -12.44
N VAL A 500 6.27 21.37 -12.15
CA VAL A 500 7.20 22.03 -11.22
C VAL A 500 7.78 23.30 -11.81
N MET A 501 8.15 23.28 -13.09
CA MET A 501 8.66 24.47 -13.78
C MET A 501 7.61 25.56 -13.89
N ASP A 502 6.38 25.21 -14.30
CA ASP A 502 5.23 26.13 -14.33
C ASP A 502 4.95 26.68 -12.91
N GLY A 503 5.06 25.82 -11.90
CA GLY A 503 4.95 26.19 -10.49
C GLY A 503 6.03 27.18 -10.05
N PHE A 504 7.30 26.91 -10.38
CA PHE A 504 8.44 27.76 -10.06
C PHE A 504 8.31 29.14 -10.71
N GLU A 505 7.92 29.20 -11.99
CA GLU A 505 7.65 30.47 -12.67
C GLU A 505 6.48 31.22 -12.02
N SER A 506 5.37 30.52 -11.71
CA SER A 506 4.21 31.12 -11.06
C SER A 506 4.57 31.74 -9.70
N VAL A 507 5.37 31.04 -8.90
CA VAL A 507 5.81 31.51 -7.58
C VAL A 507 6.79 32.67 -7.74
N SER A 508 7.76 32.57 -8.65
CA SER A 508 8.74 33.63 -8.92
C SER A 508 8.06 34.94 -9.36
N ARG A 509 6.99 34.85 -10.16
CA ARG A 509 6.17 36.01 -10.55
C ARG A 509 5.34 36.58 -9.40
N ALA A 510 4.83 35.73 -8.50
CA ALA A 510 4.01 36.16 -7.37
C ALA A 510 4.84 36.74 -6.21
N PHE A 511 6.12 36.35 -6.11
CA PHE A 511 7.04 36.73 -5.05
C PHE A 511 8.34 37.32 -5.61
N PRO A 512 8.29 38.41 -6.39
CA PRO A 512 9.47 38.96 -7.08
C PRO A 512 10.55 39.52 -6.13
N GLU A 513 10.16 39.83 -4.89
CA GLU A 513 11.05 40.35 -3.84
C GLU A 513 11.83 39.24 -3.11
N TYR A 514 11.45 37.97 -3.28
CA TYR A 514 12.04 36.84 -2.58
C TYR A 514 12.76 35.89 -3.54
N HIS A 515 13.79 35.22 -3.03
CA HIS A 515 14.54 34.25 -3.83
C HIS A 515 13.89 32.88 -3.72
N VAL A 516 13.67 32.25 -4.87
CA VAL A 516 13.03 30.93 -4.99
C VAL A 516 14.09 29.91 -5.40
N SER A 517 14.10 28.76 -4.71
CA SER A 517 14.89 27.58 -5.05
C SER A 517 14.02 26.50 -5.66
N ILE A 518 14.62 25.62 -6.46
CA ILE A 518 13.92 24.51 -7.13
C ILE A 518 14.63 23.18 -6.90
N VAL A 519 13.87 22.13 -6.58
CA VAL A 519 14.40 20.76 -6.41
C VAL A 519 13.47 19.74 -7.06
N HIS A 520 13.94 19.03 -8.08
CA HIS A 520 13.16 17.96 -8.72
C HIS A 520 14.02 16.73 -9.07
N GLY A 521 13.35 15.61 -9.37
CA GLY A 521 14.00 14.30 -9.58
C GLY A 521 15.09 14.27 -10.65
N GLN A 522 14.92 15.04 -11.74
CA GLN A 522 15.86 15.09 -12.86
C GLN A 522 17.14 15.92 -12.61
N MET A 523 17.20 16.75 -11.56
CA MET A 523 18.40 17.53 -11.26
C MET A 523 19.57 16.63 -10.84
N GLY A 524 20.78 17.02 -11.23
CA GLY A 524 22.00 16.35 -10.80
C GLY A 524 22.19 16.41 -9.28
N GLY A 525 22.92 15.45 -8.70
CA GLY A 525 23.15 15.41 -7.25
C GLY A 525 23.79 16.68 -6.70
N GLN A 526 24.75 17.27 -7.43
CA GLN A 526 25.43 18.51 -7.04
C GLN A 526 24.49 19.73 -7.10
N GLU A 527 23.62 19.81 -8.10
CA GLU A 527 22.65 20.91 -8.25
C GLU A 527 21.59 20.88 -7.14
N LYS A 528 21.08 19.68 -6.81
CA LYS A 528 20.15 19.49 -5.69
C LYS A 528 20.76 19.94 -4.37
N GLU A 529 21.99 19.53 -4.10
CA GLU A 529 22.70 19.91 -2.89
C GLU A 529 22.93 21.42 -2.85
N TYR A 530 23.33 22.03 -3.97
CA TYR A 530 23.52 23.47 -4.06
C TYR A 530 22.24 24.25 -3.71
N GLU A 531 21.11 23.94 -4.35
CA GLU A 531 19.83 24.59 -4.08
C GLU A 531 19.34 24.33 -2.64
N MET A 532 19.61 23.13 -2.11
CA MET A 532 19.28 22.81 -0.72
C MET A 532 20.10 23.62 0.29
N GLN A 533 21.39 23.80 0.02
CA GLN A 533 22.27 24.61 0.86
C GLN A 533 21.87 26.09 0.85
N ARG A 534 21.48 26.62 -0.31
CA ARG A 534 20.95 27.99 -0.42
C ARG A 534 19.72 28.17 0.47
N PHE A 535 18.79 27.22 0.42
CA PHE A 535 17.60 27.25 1.27
C PHE A 535 17.96 27.07 2.75
N LYS A 536 18.82 26.12 3.12
CA LYS A 536 19.26 25.94 4.52
C LYS A 536 19.94 27.18 5.11
N LYS A 537 20.69 27.93 4.29
CA LYS A 537 21.35 29.19 4.67
C LYS A 537 20.41 30.41 4.64
N ASN A 538 19.13 30.21 4.33
CA ASN A 538 18.13 31.26 4.15
C ASN A 538 18.46 32.26 3.03
N GLU A 539 19.25 31.84 2.03
CA GLU A 539 19.48 32.63 0.81
C GLU A 539 18.24 32.60 -0.09
N THR A 540 17.44 31.54 -0.01
CA THR A 540 16.11 31.41 -0.64
C THR A 540 15.03 31.23 0.43
N GLN A 541 13.90 31.91 0.25
CA GLN A 541 12.78 31.88 1.22
C GLN A 541 11.73 30.85 0.84
N ILE A 542 11.64 30.52 -0.46
CA ILE A 542 10.67 29.55 -0.97
C ILE A 542 11.41 28.44 -1.70
N MET A 543 11.02 27.20 -1.42
CA MET A 543 11.50 26.03 -2.15
C MET A 543 10.36 25.33 -2.88
N VAL A 544 10.44 25.33 -4.20
CA VAL A 544 9.51 24.62 -5.08
C VAL A 544 10.08 23.25 -5.42
N ALA A 545 9.34 22.19 -5.17
CA ALA A 545 9.88 20.85 -5.41
C ALA A 545 8.86 19.77 -5.74
N THR A 546 9.36 18.63 -6.21
CA THR A 546 8.57 17.39 -6.24
C THR A 546 8.59 16.66 -4.89
N THR A 547 7.88 15.54 -4.79
CA THR A 547 7.96 14.60 -3.65
C THR A 547 9.37 14.08 -3.36
N VAL A 548 10.37 14.42 -4.19
CA VAL A 548 11.79 14.14 -3.93
C VAL A 548 12.33 14.88 -2.70
N ILE A 549 11.67 15.94 -2.20
CA ILE A 549 12.00 16.57 -0.90
C ILE A 549 11.76 15.65 0.30
N GLU A 550 11.01 14.55 0.17
CA GLU A 550 10.82 13.55 1.24
C GLU A 550 12.13 12.98 1.82
N VAL A 551 13.26 13.30 1.19
CA VAL A 551 14.61 13.03 1.64
C VAL A 551 14.99 13.95 2.84
N GLY A 552 14.29 13.79 3.96
CA GLY A 552 14.55 14.22 5.35
C GLY A 552 15.51 15.38 5.66
N VAL A 553 15.54 16.44 4.86
CA VAL A 553 16.28 17.65 5.17
C VAL A 553 15.53 18.41 6.27
N ASN A 554 16.18 18.60 7.42
CA ASN A 554 15.63 19.41 8.50
C ASN A 554 16.09 20.87 8.34
N VAL A 555 15.16 21.76 7.99
CA VAL A 555 15.37 23.22 7.99
C VAL A 555 14.54 23.81 9.12
N PRO A 556 15.13 24.11 10.30
CA PRO A 556 14.37 24.54 11.49
C PRO A 556 13.55 25.83 11.33
N ASN A 557 13.88 26.64 10.32
CA ASN A 557 13.24 27.93 10.05
C ASN A 557 12.03 27.82 9.08
N ALA A 558 11.79 26.64 8.51
CA ALA A 558 10.71 26.36 7.56
C ALA A 558 9.45 25.78 8.22
#